data_AF-A0A2L2WIC5-F1
#
_entry.id   AF-A0A2L2WIC5-F1
#
_cell.length_a   1.000
_cell.length_b   1.000
_cell.length_c   1.000
_cell.angle_alpha   90.00
_cell.angle_beta   90.00
_cell.angle_gamma   90.00
#
_symmetry.space_group_name_H-M   'P 1'
#
loop_
_entity.id
_entity.type
_entity.pdbx_description
1 polymer ?
#
loop_
_entity_poly.entity_id
_entity_poly.type
_entity_poly.pdbx_seq_one_letter_code
_entity_poly.pdbx_strand_id
1 'polypeptide(L)'
;MTERFLRQTTFTSQDDFINNLRFIIPENFNFAYDVMDAWAEEKPDKTALIWTNDNDECIRFSFKDIKEQSDRTAAYFTQLGIGRGDMVMLILKRRYEFWLSMLALHKIGAVAIPATHMLTTHDIV
;
A
#
# COMPACT_ATOMS: atom_id res chain seq x y z
N MET A 1 -12.03 -10.39 6.19
CA MET A 1 -10.77 -9.64 6.39
C MET A 1 -10.99 -8.30 7.08
N THR A 2 -11.87 -7.44 6.58
CA THR A 2 -12.16 -6.12 7.16
C THR A 2 -12.73 -6.20 8.58
N GLU A 3 -13.40 -7.29 8.93
CA GLU A 3 -13.89 -7.58 10.28
C GLU A 3 -12.76 -7.68 11.32
N ARG A 4 -11.49 -7.87 10.89
CA ARG A 4 -10.32 -7.85 11.79
C ARG A 4 -10.03 -6.45 12.33
N PHE A 5 -10.41 -5.41 11.58
CA PHE A 5 -10.05 -4.01 11.87
C PHE A 5 -11.25 -3.11 12.12
N LEU A 6 -12.48 -3.63 12.01
CA LEU A 6 -13.72 -2.90 12.21
C LEU A 6 -14.63 -3.67 13.14
N ARG A 7 -15.22 -2.99 14.13
CA ARG A 7 -16.23 -3.61 15.02
C ARG A 7 -17.51 -3.98 14.30
N GLN A 8 -17.85 -3.24 13.24
CA GLN A 8 -18.97 -3.52 12.36
C GLN A 8 -18.64 -3.08 10.94
N THR A 9 -19.13 -3.83 9.95
CA THR A 9 -18.85 -3.62 8.52
C THR A 9 -20.07 -3.22 7.72
N THR A 10 -21.26 -3.23 8.32
CA THR A 10 -22.54 -2.87 7.71
C THR A 10 -23.25 -1.84 8.56
N PHE A 11 -23.91 -0.88 7.90
CA PHE A 11 -24.58 0.26 8.52
C PHE A 11 -25.93 0.48 7.83
N THR A 12 -26.92 0.90 8.60
CA THR A 12 -28.31 1.05 8.12
C THR A 12 -28.66 2.49 7.72
N SER A 13 -27.88 3.47 8.17
CA SER A 13 -28.01 4.88 7.82
C SER A 13 -26.67 5.61 7.94
N GLN A 14 -26.61 6.85 7.46
CA GLN A 14 -25.45 7.71 7.65
C GLN A 14 -25.22 8.04 9.14
N ASP A 15 -26.28 8.28 9.90
CA ASP A 15 -26.17 8.55 11.34
C ASP A 15 -25.62 7.33 12.10
N ASP A 16 -26.07 6.13 11.74
CA ASP A 16 -25.52 4.88 12.26
C ASP A 16 -24.02 4.75 11.92
N PHE A 17 -23.63 5.02 10.67
CA PHE A 17 -22.22 5.04 10.26
C PHE A 17 -21.35 5.99 11.08
N ILE A 18 -21.79 7.25 11.22
CA ILE A 18 -21.06 8.27 11.98
C ILE A 18 -20.93 7.85 13.44
N ASN A 19 -22.01 7.35 14.06
CA ASN A 19 -22.02 7.04 15.48
C ASN A 19 -21.27 5.75 15.81
N ASN A 20 -21.23 4.77 14.91
CA ASN A 20 -20.81 3.40 15.24
C ASN A 20 -19.58 2.90 14.45
N LEU A 21 -19.03 3.67 13.51
CA LEU A 21 -17.74 3.32 12.89
C LEU A 21 -16.65 3.33 13.97
N ARG A 22 -16.12 2.15 14.28
CA ARG A 22 -15.08 1.95 15.28
C ARG A 22 -14.00 1.03 14.72
N PHE A 23 -12.79 1.56 14.66
CA PHE A 23 -11.62 0.81 14.23
C PHE A 23 -11.02 0.02 15.40
N ILE A 24 -10.49 -1.16 15.07
CA ILE A 24 -9.67 -1.99 15.94
C ILE A 24 -8.27 -1.93 15.33
N ILE A 25 -7.37 -1.16 15.95
CA ILE A 25 -6.02 -0.93 15.43
C ILE A 25 -5.04 -1.60 16.39
N PRO A 26 -4.40 -2.72 16.00
CA PRO A 26 -3.30 -3.31 16.76
C PRO A 26 -2.16 -2.31 16.97
N GLU A 27 -1.47 -2.42 18.11
CA GLU A 27 -0.35 -1.51 18.45
C GLU A 27 0.77 -1.53 17.39
N ASN A 28 1.00 -2.69 16.78
CA ASN A 28 2.02 -2.93 15.76
C ASN A 28 1.45 -3.06 14.34
N PHE A 29 0.29 -2.46 14.06
CA PHE A 29 -0.35 -2.55 12.75
C PHE A 29 0.56 -2.08 11.61
N ASN A 30 0.62 -2.86 10.54
CA ASN A 30 1.30 -2.56 9.29
C ASN A 30 0.41 -2.95 8.11
N PHE A 31 -0.08 -1.97 7.36
CA PHE A 31 -0.98 -2.21 6.23
C PHE A 31 -0.45 -3.21 5.19
N ALA A 32 0.85 -3.20 4.91
CA ALA A 32 1.42 -4.09 3.90
C ALA A 32 1.44 -5.55 4.38
N TYR A 33 1.65 -5.82 5.67
CA TYR A 33 1.59 -7.17 6.22
C TYR A 33 0.16 -7.58 6.57
N ASP A 34 -0.54 -6.78 7.36
CA ASP A 34 -1.81 -7.15 7.98
C ASP A 34 -2.99 -7.17 6.99
N VAL A 35 -2.86 -6.49 5.86
CA VAL A 35 -3.90 -6.43 4.82
C VAL A 35 -3.42 -7.03 3.51
N MET A 36 -2.32 -6.53 2.93
CA MET A 36 -1.90 -6.95 1.59
C MET A 36 -1.33 -8.37 1.58
N ASP A 37 -0.41 -8.70 2.49
CA ASP A 37 0.13 -10.05 2.59
C ASP A 37 -0.92 -11.04 3.09
N ALA A 38 -1.81 -10.63 4.00
CA ALA A 38 -2.96 -11.46 4.40
C ALA A 38 -3.86 -11.84 3.20
N TRP A 39 -4.08 -10.93 2.24
CA TRP A 39 -4.77 -11.28 0.99
C TRP A 39 -3.95 -12.22 0.11
N ALA A 40 -2.63 -12.05 0.05
CA ALA A 40 -1.75 -12.93 -0.71
C ALA A 40 -1.72 -14.35 -0.15
N GLU A 41 -1.92 -14.51 1.16
CA GLU A 41 -2.06 -15.81 1.82
C GLU A 41 -3.46 -16.41 1.60
N GLU A 42 -4.53 -15.62 1.80
CA GLU A 42 -5.91 -16.11 1.72
C GLU A 42 -6.34 -16.40 0.27
N LYS A 43 -5.95 -15.52 -0.67
CA LYS A 43 -6.37 -15.56 -2.09
C LYS A 43 -5.20 -15.14 -3.00
N PRO A 44 -4.13 -15.96 -3.08
CA PRO A 44 -2.90 -15.61 -3.79
C PRO A 44 -3.13 -15.17 -5.24
N ASP A 45 -3.95 -15.94 -5.98
CA ASP A 45 -4.16 -15.74 -7.42
C ASP A 45 -5.23 -14.67 -7.73
N LYS A 46 -5.89 -14.11 -6.72
CA LYS A 46 -6.88 -13.06 -6.93
C LYS A 46 -6.17 -11.81 -7.45
N THR A 47 -6.70 -11.22 -8.51
CA THR A 47 -6.18 -9.97 -9.08
C THR A 47 -6.23 -8.84 -8.05
N ALA A 48 -5.07 -8.23 -7.80
CA ALA A 48 -4.88 -7.10 -6.89
C ALA A 48 -4.75 -5.77 -7.65
N LEU A 49 -4.03 -5.78 -8.77
CA LEU A 49 -3.78 -4.60 -9.60
C LEU A 49 -3.86 -4.97 -11.08
N ILE A 50 -4.52 -4.12 -11.86
CA ILE A 50 -4.47 -4.15 -13.32
C ILE A 50 -3.90 -2.80 -13.74
N TRP A 51 -2.73 -2.81 -14.37
CA TRP A 51 -2.11 -1.62 -14.93
C TRP A 51 -2.27 -1.64 -16.44
N THR A 52 -2.67 -0.51 -17.01
CA THR A 52 -2.76 -0.32 -18.46
C THR A 52 -2.09 0.99 -18.89
N ASN A 53 -1.80 1.14 -20.18
CA ASN A 53 -1.27 2.39 -20.73
C ASN A 53 -1.86 2.72 -22.10
N ASP A 54 -1.40 3.84 -22.68
CA ASP A 54 -1.87 4.37 -23.96
C ASP A 54 -1.41 3.54 -25.18
N ASN A 55 -0.52 2.55 -24.97
CA ASN A 55 -0.04 1.63 -26.00
C ASN A 55 -0.74 0.26 -25.91
N ASP A 56 -1.92 0.20 -25.29
CA ASP A 56 -2.71 -1.02 -25.06
C ASP A 56 -1.99 -2.12 -24.27
N GLU A 57 -0.89 -1.80 -23.57
CA GLU A 57 -0.25 -2.74 -22.65
C GLU A 57 -1.17 -2.96 -21.44
N CYS A 58 -1.20 -4.21 -20.97
CA CYS A 58 -1.99 -4.59 -19.80
C CYS A 58 -1.18 -5.58 -18.96
N ILE A 59 -0.87 -5.19 -17.73
CA ILE A 59 -0.18 -6.03 -16.76
C ILE A 59 -1.13 -6.29 -15.60
N ARG A 60 -1.31 -7.56 -15.27
CA ARG A 60 -2.15 -8.01 -14.15
C ARG A 60 -1.24 -8.56 -13.07
N PHE A 61 -1.42 -8.07 -11.86
CA PHE A 61 -0.77 -8.59 -10.67
C PHE A 61 -1.82 -9.25 -9.79
N SER A 62 -1.56 -10.48 -9.38
CA SER A 62 -2.24 -11.13 -8.28
C SER A 62 -1.74 -10.58 -6.93
N PHE A 63 -2.44 -10.88 -5.83
CA PHE A 63 -1.95 -10.50 -4.50
C PHE A 63 -0.60 -11.16 -4.18
N LYS A 64 -0.38 -12.40 -4.65
CA LYS A 64 0.92 -13.07 -4.55
C LYS A 64 2.01 -12.29 -5.27
N ASP A 65 1.77 -11.84 -6.50
CA ASP A 65 2.76 -11.06 -7.26
C ASP A 65 3.10 -9.75 -6.56
N ILE A 66 2.09 -9.03 -6.05
CA ILE A 66 2.30 -7.78 -5.30
C ILE A 66 3.15 -8.02 -4.05
N LYS A 67 2.87 -9.09 -3.29
CA LYS A 67 3.66 -9.47 -2.11
C LYS A 67 5.12 -9.73 -2.49
N GLU A 68 5.37 -10.62 -3.46
CA GLU A 68 6.73 -10.98 -3.87
C GLU A 68 7.53 -9.76 -4.36
N GLN A 69 6.92 -8.90 -5.18
CA GLN A 69 7.59 -7.72 -5.72
C GLN A 69 7.82 -6.64 -4.66
N SER A 70 6.86 -6.42 -3.75
CA SER A 70 7.03 -5.46 -2.65
C SER A 70 8.03 -5.95 -1.60
N ASP A 71 8.12 -7.26 -1.33
CA ASP A 71 9.13 -7.85 -0.45
C ASP A 71 10.56 -7.66 -1.03
N ARG A 72 10.73 -7.91 -2.34
CA ARG A 72 12.01 -7.65 -3.04
C ARG A 72 12.39 -6.17 -3.02
N THR A 73 11.41 -5.29 -3.22
CA THR A 73 11.62 -3.84 -3.19
C THR A 73 11.97 -3.35 -1.78
N ALA A 74 11.33 -3.91 -0.74
CA ALA A 74 11.65 -3.63 0.65
C ALA A 74 13.09 -4.02 0.98
N ALA A 75 13.52 -5.21 0.57
CA ALA A 75 14.90 -5.67 0.74
C ALA A 75 15.90 -4.74 0.05
N TYR A 76 15.58 -4.26 -1.15
CA TYR A 76 16.41 -3.28 -1.86
C TYR A 76 16.51 -1.94 -1.12
N PHE A 77 15.39 -1.38 -0.64
CA PHE A 77 15.40 -0.14 0.14
C PHE A 77 16.19 -0.28 1.45
N THR A 78 16.08 -1.42 2.14
CA THR A 78 16.90 -1.70 3.32
C THR A 78 18.38 -1.77 2.98
N GLN A 79 18.77 -2.34 1.82
CA GLN A 79 20.17 -2.32 1.36
C GLN A 79 20.69 -0.91 1.08
N LEU A 80 19.82 0.03 0.70
CA LEU A 80 20.15 1.45 0.57
C LEU A 80 20.22 2.19 1.92
N GLY A 81 19.95 1.50 3.04
CA GLY A 81 19.98 2.07 4.38
C GLY A 81 18.67 2.70 4.84
N ILE A 82 17.58 2.58 4.08
CA ILE A 82 16.27 3.09 4.47
C ILE A 82 15.65 2.15 5.51
N GLY A 83 15.13 2.71 6.59
CA GLY A 83 14.54 1.96 7.68
C GLY A 83 13.36 2.65 8.36
N ARG A 84 13.07 2.19 9.58
CA ARG A 84 11.90 2.62 10.34
C ARG A 84 12.01 4.10 10.69
N GLY A 85 10.98 4.86 10.34
CA GLY A 85 10.87 6.30 10.63
C GLY A 85 11.52 7.20 9.58
N ASP A 86 12.28 6.67 8.64
CA ASP A 86 12.81 7.47 7.53
C ASP A 86 11.69 7.98 6.64
N MET A 87 11.76 9.24 6.25
CA MET A 87 10.78 9.88 5.36
C MET A 87 11.27 9.77 3.92
N VAL A 88 10.48 9.11 3.07
CA VAL A 88 10.85 8.87 1.68
C VAL A 88 9.78 9.45 0.75
N MET A 89 10.16 10.49 0.01
CA MET A 89 9.28 11.12 -0.97
C MET A 89 9.27 10.33 -2.28
N LEU A 90 8.07 9.98 -2.75
CA LEU A 90 7.86 9.25 -4.00
C LEU A 90 7.32 10.21 -5.08
N ILE A 91 8.23 10.71 -5.91
CA ILE A 91 7.92 11.55 -7.08
C ILE A 91 7.90 10.67 -8.33
N LEU A 92 6.85 9.87 -8.47
CA LEU A 92 6.70 8.89 -9.55
C LEU A 92 5.39 9.12 -10.31
N LYS A 93 5.38 8.80 -11.61
CA LYS A 93 4.12 8.65 -12.35
C LYS A 93 3.32 7.49 -11.75
N ARG A 94 1.99 7.48 -11.96
CA ARG A 94 1.05 6.45 -11.44
C ARG A 94 1.17 5.10 -12.17
N ARG A 95 2.40 4.61 -12.34
CA ARG A 95 2.70 3.26 -12.82
C ARG A 95 2.70 2.27 -11.65
N TYR A 96 2.78 0.98 -11.93
CA TYR A 96 2.69 -0.05 -10.90
C TYR A 96 3.85 0.01 -9.88
N GLU A 97 5.02 0.50 -10.29
CA GLU A 97 6.21 0.67 -9.45
C GLU A 97 5.94 1.62 -8.27
N PHE A 98 5.04 2.60 -8.42
CA PHE A 98 4.61 3.48 -7.32
C PHE A 98 3.96 2.66 -6.19
N TRP A 99 3.06 1.73 -6.54
CA TRP A 99 2.36 0.91 -5.55
C TRP A 99 3.31 -0.07 -4.86
N LEU A 100 4.22 -0.68 -5.62
CA LEU A 100 5.26 -1.55 -5.07
C LEU A 100 6.16 -0.79 -4.10
N SER A 101 6.56 0.43 -4.45
CA SER A 101 7.40 1.30 -3.60
C SER A 101 6.67 1.72 -2.32
N MET A 102 5.40 2.14 -2.43
CA MET A 102 4.57 2.46 -1.25
C MET A 102 4.51 1.27 -0.29
N LEU A 103 4.17 0.08 -0.78
CA LEU A 103 4.05 -1.11 0.07
C LEU A 103 5.39 -1.52 0.69
N ALA A 104 6.48 -1.46 -0.09
CA ALA A 104 7.82 -1.76 0.40
C ALA A 104 8.24 -0.82 1.54
N LEU A 105 7.99 0.49 1.41
CA LEU A 105 8.28 1.47 2.47
C LEU A 105 7.46 1.19 3.73
N HIS A 106 6.17 0.87 3.59
CA HIS A 106 5.36 0.46 4.74
C HIS A 106 5.92 -0.80 5.41
N LYS A 107 6.33 -1.82 4.65
CA LYS A 107 6.91 -3.08 5.19
C LYS A 107 8.12 -2.84 6.08
N ILE A 108 8.99 -1.90 5.72
CA ILE A 108 10.20 -1.58 6.49
C ILE A 108 9.95 -0.52 7.57
N GLY A 109 8.71 -0.03 7.70
CA GLY A 109 8.32 0.98 8.69
C GLY A 109 8.78 2.41 8.36
N ALA A 110 9.15 2.66 7.11
CA ALA A 110 9.45 4.01 6.61
C ALA A 110 8.14 4.79 6.39
N VAL A 111 8.23 6.12 6.43
CA VAL A 111 7.13 7.03 6.14
C VAL A 111 7.15 7.37 4.65
N ALA A 112 6.26 6.73 3.88
CA ALA A 112 6.10 7.04 2.47
C ALA A 112 5.35 8.36 2.28
N ILE A 113 5.95 9.30 1.56
CA ILE A 113 5.37 10.61 1.22
C ILE A 113 5.03 10.60 -0.27
N PRO A 114 3.79 10.25 -0.67
CA PRO A 114 3.40 10.30 -2.07
C PRO A 114 3.32 11.75 -2.54
N ALA A 115 4.03 12.06 -3.61
CA ALA A 115 4.07 13.39 -4.21
C ALA A 115 3.62 13.36 -5.67
N THR A 116 3.16 14.51 -6.19
CA THR A 116 2.86 14.64 -7.61
C THR A 116 4.14 14.57 -8.42
N HIS A 117 4.12 13.85 -9.54
CA HIS A 117 5.24 13.83 -10.49
C HIS A 117 5.49 15.18 -11.20
N MET A 118 4.66 16.18 -10.94
CA MET A 118 4.76 17.54 -11.49
C MET A 118 5.52 18.50 -10.56
N LEU A 119 6.02 18.03 -9.41
CA LEU A 119 6.85 18.87 -8.53
C LEU A 119 8.07 19.38 -9.30
N THR A 120 8.38 20.65 -9.08
CA THR A 120 9.57 21.31 -9.61
C THR A 120 10.66 21.31 -8.55
N THR A 121 11.88 21.70 -8.94
CA THR A 121 12.99 21.86 -7.99
C THR A 121 12.60 22.76 -6.82
N HIS A 122 11.88 23.86 -7.07
CA HIS A 122 11.50 24.83 -6.03
C HIS A 122 10.52 24.27 -4.99
N ASP A 123 9.85 23.14 -5.28
CA ASP A 123 8.92 22.49 -4.34
C ASP A 123 9.60 21.47 -3.42
N ILE A 124 10.86 21.11 -3.70
CA ILE A 124 11.59 20.01 -3.05
C ILE A 124 12.75 20.52 -2.18
N VAL A 125 13.31 21.70 -2.49
CA VAL A 125 14.46 22.30 -1.77
C VAL A 125 14.01 23.27 -0.68
#